data_AF-A0A7T3U4V2-F1
#
_entry.id   AF-A0A7T3U4V2-F1
#
_cell.length_a   1.000
_cell.length_b   1.000
_cell.length_c   1.000
_cell.angle_alpha   90.00
_cell.angle_beta   90.00
_cell.angle_gamma   90.00
#
_symmetry.space_group_name_H-M   'P 1'
#
loop_
_entity.id
_entity.type
_entity.pdbx_description
1 polymer ?
#
loop_
_entity_poly.entity_id
_entity_poly.type
_entity_poly.pdbx_seq_one_letter_code
_entity_poly.pdbx_strand_id
1 'polypeptide(L)'
;MKKIQQFFLSDYNYHIEKIKNVNLKLMNKEYDKHYIYAHNLSNLDGIFLLKHLTSFENTYLKPLIKDGKIINLLFKFYKYSINFRDSLLFFPNLSLDKLSKAFDLKDLSKTFFPFKFVNDPKVSLDYVGPIPKFEYFDGITVKIYNNYYKNFENNWSLREESIKYCNQDCIALYNVLVKFNEFIFKLFNKNINNFPTLPSLAFGIFRNKYFKDKKIPLITEQMFYELKKSYTGSSTDVYIPFGRNVKGYDVNYLYPSKMLENPMPVGNITYFEGDITIINSNAFGFFGFFDVIITSPSENFNIPIIQTKVKERTVSPLGKWRDTLFSE
;
A
#
# COMPACT_ATOMS: atom_id res chain seq x y z
N MET A 1 -26.38 14.67 16.94
CA MET A 1 -25.52 13.82 16.09
C MET A 1 -26.17 13.66 14.73
N LYS A 2 -25.43 13.79 13.62
CA LYS A 2 -25.96 13.39 12.31
C LYS A 2 -26.21 11.88 12.33
N LYS A 3 -27.40 11.45 11.92
CA LYS A 3 -27.75 10.02 11.85
C LYS A 3 -26.90 9.38 10.76
N ILE A 4 -26.19 8.30 11.08
CA ILE A 4 -25.45 7.52 10.06
C ILE A 4 -26.48 7.01 9.07
N GLN A 5 -26.27 7.32 7.80
CA GLN A 5 -27.12 6.79 6.76
C GLN A 5 -26.57 5.46 6.27
N GLN A 6 -27.47 4.49 6.17
CA GLN A 6 -27.14 3.12 5.80
C GLN A 6 -27.96 2.72 4.58
N PHE A 7 -27.41 1.81 3.79
CA PHE A 7 -28.03 1.29 2.58
C PHE A 7 -27.85 -0.22 2.58
N PHE A 8 -28.94 -0.97 2.77
CA PHE A 8 -28.88 -2.42 2.81
C PHE A 8 -29.24 -3.01 1.43
N LEU A 9 -28.82 -4.24 1.13
CA LEU A 9 -29.01 -4.81 -0.21
C LEU A 9 -30.46 -5.17 -0.49
N SER A 10 -31.18 -5.76 0.46
CA SER A 10 -32.59 -6.15 0.28
C SER A 10 -33.58 -4.98 0.30
N ASP A 11 -33.12 -3.75 0.53
CA ASP A 11 -33.94 -2.54 0.36
C ASP A 11 -34.11 -2.13 -1.11
N TYR A 12 -33.41 -2.80 -2.04
CA TYR A 12 -33.39 -2.46 -3.46
C TYR A 12 -33.71 -3.68 -4.32
N ASN A 13 -34.52 -3.50 -5.35
CA ASN A 13 -34.85 -4.55 -6.31
C ASN A 13 -33.64 -4.91 -7.19
N TYR A 14 -32.77 -3.93 -7.46
CA TYR A 14 -31.55 -4.13 -8.25
C TYR A 14 -30.33 -3.53 -7.56
N HIS A 15 -29.23 -4.27 -7.51
CA HIS A 15 -27.97 -3.80 -6.92
C HIS A 15 -27.44 -2.49 -7.54
N ILE A 16 -27.73 -2.26 -8.82
CA ILE A 16 -27.34 -1.05 -9.55
C ILE A 16 -28.05 0.18 -8.97
N GLU A 17 -29.32 0.07 -8.57
CA GLU A 17 -30.08 1.18 -7.98
C GLU A 17 -29.49 1.60 -6.64
N LYS A 18 -29.08 0.63 -5.81
CA LYS A 18 -28.37 0.91 -4.55
C LYS A 18 -27.11 1.72 -4.81
N ILE A 19 -26.25 1.26 -5.71
CA ILE A 19 -24.96 1.89 -6.00
C ILE A 19 -25.18 3.28 -6.58
N LYS A 20 -26.20 3.48 -7.41
CA LYS A 20 -26.63 4.79 -7.89
C LYS A 20 -27.06 5.69 -6.74
N ASN A 21 -27.95 5.23 -5.86
CA ASN A 21 -28.46 6.03 -4.75
C ASN A 21 -27.38 6.42 -3.74
N VAL A 22 -26.47 5.50 -3.40
CA VAL A 22 -25.33 5.78 -2.51
C VAL A 22 -24.44 6.86 -3.12
N ASN A 23 -24.00 6.66 -4.37
CA ASN A 23 -23.06 7.57 -5.01
C ASN A 23 -23.69 8.93 -5.30
N LEU A 24 -24.91 8.98 -5.82
CA LEU A 24 -25.60 10.24 -6.07
C LEU A 24 -25.85 11.03 -4.78
N LYS A 25 -26.06 10.34 -3.65
CA LYS A 25 -26.21 11.03 -2.37
C LYS A 25 -24.92 11.67 -1.89
N LEU A 26 -23.76 11.15 -2.30
CA LEU A 26 -22.46 11.79 -2.09
C LEU A 26 -22.25 12.99 -3.02
N MET A 27 -22.98 13.10 -4.13
CA MET A 27 -22.84 14.20 -5.09
C MET A 27 -23.69 15.42 -4.69
N ASN A 28 -23.31 16.05 -3.58
CA ASN A 28 -23.96 17.26 -3.08
C ASN A 28 -22.93 18.27 -2.51
N LYS A 29 -23.40 19.47 -2.12
CA LYS A 29 -22.54 20.56 -1.63
C LYS A 29 -21.73 20.20 -0.39
N GLU A 30 -22.25 19.35 0.50
CA GLU A 30 -21.58 18.90 1.72
C GLU A 30 -20.29 18.13 1.42
N TYR A 31 -20.33 17.25 0.42
CA TYR A 31 -19.23 16.35 0.10
C TYR A 31 -18.43 16.76 -1.14
N ASP A 32 -18.73 17.92 -1.74
CA ASP A 32 -17.95 18.39 -2.89
C ASP A 32 -16.46 18.49 -2.54
N LYS A 33 -15.62 18.01 -3.45
CA LYS A 33 -14.16 17.91 -3.38
C LYS A 33 -13.62 17.03 -2.24
N HIS A 34 -14.46 16.22 -1.60
CA HIS A 34 -13.99 15.31 -0.54
C HIS A 34 -13.20 14.12 -1.08
N TYR A 35 -12.36 13.57 -0.20
CA TYR A 35 -11.66 12.31 -0.40
C TYR A 35 -12.38 11.21 0.40
N ILE A 36 -12.81 10.18 -0.30
CA ILE A 36 -13.47 9.00 0.26
C ILE A 36 -12.47 7.86 0.22
N TYR A 37 -12.16 7.31 1.39
CA TYR A 37 -11.24 6.20 1.53
C TYR A 37 -12.00 4.90 1.76
N ALA A 38 -11.66 3.88 0.99
CA ALA A 38 -11.99 2.49 1.31
C ALA A 38 -10.68 1.72 1.55
N HIS A 39 -10.76 0.66 2.35
CA HIS A 39 -9.59 -0.17 2.64
C HIS A 39 -9.49 -1.31 1.65
N ASN A 40 -8.40 -1.36 0.89
CA ASN A 40 -8.21 -2.29 -0.23
C ASN A 40 -9.14 -2.01 -1.44
N LEU A 41 -9.44 -0.72 -1.67
CA LEU A 41 -10.30 -0.27 -2.77
C LEU A 41 -9.83 -0.85 -4.11
N SER A 42 -8.53 -0.85 -4.40
CA SER A 42 -8.03 -1.18 -5.74
C SER A 42 -8.29 -2.63 -6.14
N ASN A 43 -8.36 -3.54 -5.18
CA ASN A 43 -8.52 -4.98 -5.42
C ASN A 43 -9.96 -5.46 -5.18
N LEU A 44 -10.81 -4.64 -4.56
CA LEU A 44 -12.18 -5.00 -4.17
C LEU A 44 -13.18 -3.97 -4.72
N ASP A 45 -13.63 -3.03 -3.88
CA ASP A 45 -14.78 -2.16 -4.14
C ASP A 45 -14.59 -1.28 -5.37
N GLY A 46 -13.35 -0.87 -5.66
CA GLY A 46 -13.02 0.03 -6.76
C GLY A 46 -13.35 -0.55 -8.14
N ILE A 47 -13.25 -1.87 -8.32
CA ILE A 47 -13.56 -2.54 -9.59
C ILE A 47 -15.08 -2.46 -9.85
N PHE A 48 -15.88 -2.79 -8.83
CA PHE A 48 -17.33 -2.71 -8.91
C PHE A 48 -17.78 -1.25 -9.07
N LEU A 49 -17.21 -0.35 -8.27
CA LEU A 49 -17.52 1.07 -8.30
C LEU A 49 -17.25 1.64 -9.70
N LEU A 50 -16.09 1.36 -10.29
CA LEU A 50 -15.77 1.85 -11.64
C LEU A 50 -16.79 1.34 -12.67
N LYS A 51 -17.12 0.05 -12.66
CA LYS A 51 -18.11 -0.56 -13.56
C LYS A 51 -19.49 0.09 -13.46
N HIS A 52 -19.91 0.48 -12.26
CA HIS A 52 -21.23 1.07 -12.03
C HIS A 52 -21.26 2.58 -12.28
N LEU A 53 -20.21 3.31 -11.91
CA LEU A 53 -20.17 4.75 -12.14
C LEU A 53 -20.12 5.08 -13.64
N THR A 54 -19.50 4.22 -14.47
CA THR A 54 -19.47 4.41 -15.92
C THR A 54 -20.83 4.24 -16.58
N SER A 55 -21.80 3.60 -15.93
CA SER A 55 -23.15 3.41 -16.49
C SER A 55 -24.10 4.59 -16.23
N PHE A 56 -23.62 5.65 -15.57
CA PHE A 56 -24.44 6.83 -15.27
C PHE A 56 -24.25 7.92 -16.33
N GLU A 57 -25.37 8.40 -16.87
CA GLU A 57 -25.38 9.59 -17.74
C GLU A 57 -24.87 10.84 -16.99
N ASN A 58 -24.27 11.78 -17.73
CA ASN A 58 -23.76 13.05 -17.19
C ASN A 58 -22.72 12.90 -16.07
N THR A 59 -21.93 11.82 -16.13
CA THR A 59 -20.79 11.62 -15.25
C THR A 59 -19.46 11.84 -15.96
N TYR A 60 -18.45 12.23 -15.18
CA TYR A 60 -17.06 12.24 -15.62
C TYR A 60 -16.22 11.45 -14.64
N LEU A 61 -15.49 10.47 -15.16
CA LEU A 61 -14.59 9.60 -14.40
C LEU A 61 -13.17 9.77 -14.91
N LYS A 62 -12.23 10.00 -13.98
CA LYS A 62 -10.80 10.03 -14.29
C LYS A 62 -10.05 9.13 -13.30
N PRO A 63 -9.80 7.85 -13.66
CA PRO A 63 -8.96 6.98 -12.85
C PRO A 63 -7.49 7.33 -13.02
N LEU A 64 -6.74 7.31 -11.93
CA LEU A 64 -5.29 7.27 -11.89
C LEU A 64 -4.89 5.85 -11.48
N ILE A 65 -4.29 5.09 -12.40
CA ILE A 65 -3.95 3.68 -12.22
C ILE A 65 -2.45 3.51 -12.35
N LYS A 66 -1.88 2.68 -11.47
CA LYS A 66 -0.49 2.23 -11.56
C LYS A 66 -0.43 0.73 -11.27
N ASP A 67 0.24 -0.03 -12.13
CA ASP A 67 0.43 -1.48 -11.99
C ASP A 67 -0.91 -2.22 -11.73
N GLY A 68 -1.96 -1.85 -12.47
CA GLY A 68 -3.30 -2.41 -12.33
C GLY A 68 -4.09 -1.94 -11.09
N LYS A 69 -3.51 -1.14 -10.21
CA LYS A 69 -4.17 -0.64 -8.99
C LYS A 69 -4.67 0.79 -9.15
N ILE A 70 -5.93 1.02 -8.80
CA ILE A 70 -6.53 2.36 -8.73
C ILE A 70 -5.90 3.12 -7.55
N ILE A 71 -5.13 4.16 -7.86
CA ILE A 71 -4.54 5.08 -6.87
C ILE A 71 -5.58 6.13 -6.45
N ASN A 72 -6.29 6.70 -7.43
CA ASN A 72 -7.31 7.72 -7.21
C ASN A 72 -8.36 7.61 -8.32
N LEU A 73 -9.64 7.65 -7.96
CA LEU A 73 -10.73 7.74 -8.91
C LEU A 73 -11.48 9.05 -8.69
N LEU A 74 -11.25 10.02 -9.58
CA LEU A 74 -12.03 11.25 -9.58
C LEU A 74 -13.37 10.98 -10.25
N PHE A 75 -14.45 11.22 -9.52
CA PHE A 75 -15.82 11.14 -10.00
C PHE A 75 -16.46 12.52 -9.95
N LYS A 76 -17.05 12.95 -11.06
CA LYS A 76 -17.86 14.17 -11.13
C LYS A 76 -19.26 13.86 -11.65
N PHE A 77 -20.24 14.55 -11.10
CA PHE A 77 -21.63 14.47 -11.50
C PHE A 77 -22.22 15.88 -11.40
N TYR A 78 -22.68 16.40 -12.54
CA TYR A 78 -22.99 17.83 -12.71
C TYR A 78 -21.85 18.73 -12.18
N LYS A 79 -22.12 19.52 -11.13
CA LYS A 79 -21.17 20.49 -10.56
C LYS A 79 -20.36 19.96 -9.37
N TYR A 80 -20.67 18.76 -8.88
CA TYR A 80 -20.02 18.19 -7.70
C TYR A 80 -18.95 17.17 -8.10
N SER A 81 -17.95 17.03 -7.26
CA SER A 81 -16.82 16.14 -7.48
C SER A 81 -16.39 15.44 -6.19
N ILE A 82 -15.97 14.18 -6.26
CA ILE A 82 -15.39 13.44 -5.15
C ILE A 82 -14.22 12.59 -5.66
N ASN A 83 -13.29 12.23 -4.77
CA ASN A 83 -12.18 11.35 -5.08
C ASN A 83 -12.27 10.08 -4.23
N PHE A 84 -12.34 8.92 -4.87
CA PHE A 84 -12.18 7.64 -4.17
C PHE A 84 -10.70 7.24 -4.14
N ARG A 85 -10.23 6.82 -2.97
CA ARG A 85 -8.84 6.41 -2.75
C ARG A 85 -8.75 5.13 -1.95
N ASP A 86 -7.66 4.41 -2.18
CA ASP A 86 -7.33 3.21 -1.43
C ASP A 86 -6.45 3.55 -0.22
N SER A 87 -6.99 3.37 0.98
CA SER A 87 -6.20 3.56 2.21
C SER A 87 -5.08 2.52 2.38
N LEU A 88 -5.16 1.36 1.73
CA LEU A 88 -4.10 0.35 1.78
C LEU A 88 -2.80 0.84 1.12
N LEU A 89 -2.86 1.85 0.26
CA LEU A 89 -1.67 2.49 -0.33
C LEU A 89 -0.91 3.37 0.67
N PHE A 90 -1.53 3.71 1.81
CA PHE A 90 -0.83 4.27 2.96
C PHE A 90 -0.32 3.21 3.93
N PHE A 91 -1.02 2.08 4.01
CA PHE A 91 -0.80 1.04 5.01
C PHE A 91 -0.58 -0.33 4.35
N PRO A 92 0.50 -0.49 3.56
CA PRO A 92 0.68 -1.69 2.76
C PRO A 92 0.72 -2.94 3.62
N ASN A 93 -0.02 -3.98 3.20
CA ASN A 93 -0.07 -5.32 3.82
C ASN A 93 -0.60 -5.37 5.26
N LEU A 94 -1.26 -4.31 5.75
CA LEU A 94 -1.91 -4.31 7.06
C LEU A 94 -3.42 -4.41 6.89
N SER A 95 -4.01 -5.41 7.53
CA SER A 95 -5.47 -5.49 7.66
C SER A 95 -5.99 -4.40 8.58
N LEU A 96 -7.26 -4.03 8.41
CA LEU A 96 -7.92 -3.05 9.27
C LEU A 96 -7.83 -3.42 10.76
N ASP A 97 -7.93 -4.70 11.12
CA ASP A 97 -7.76 -5.17 12.51
C ASP A 97 -6.35 -4.88 13.05
N LYS A 98 -5.30 -5.16 12.26
CA LYS A 98 -3.92 -4.84 12.64
C LYS A 98 -3.72 -3.32 12.76
N LEU A 99 -4.36 -2.54 11.88
CA LEU A 99 -4.31 -1.08 11.95
C LEU A 99 -4.99 -0.54 13.21
N SER A 100 -6.18 -1.01 13.54
CA SER A 100 -6.87 -0.60 14.77
C SER A 100 -6.02 -0.88 16.01
N LYS A 101 -5.34 -2.03 16.07
CA LYS A 101 -4.40 -2.35 17.15
C LYS A 101 -3.18 -1.43 17.17
N ALA A 102 -2.58 -1.16 16.01
CA ALA A 102 -1.39 -0.32 15.89
C ALA A 102 -1.65 1.15 16.28
N PHE A 103 -2.86 1.65 16.04
CA PHE A 103 -3.29 3.01 16.40
C PHE A 103 -3.98 3.10 17.76
N ASP A 104 -3.88 2.07 18.60
CA ASP A 104 -4.48 1.98 19.93
C ASP A 104 -5.99 2.31 19.92
N LEU A 105 -6.70 1.71 18.96
CA LEU A 105 -8.15 1.77 18.81
C LEU A 105 -8.76 0.44 19.29
N LYS A 106 -8.29 -0.07 20.42
CA LYS A 106 -8.64 -1.42 20.91
C LYS A 106 -10.13 -1.58 21.20
N ASP A 107 -10.81 -0.50 21.61
CA ASP A 107 -12.26 -0.49 21.83
C ASP A 107 -13.05 -0.59 20.51
N LEU A 108 -12.39 -0.39 19.37
CA LEU A 108 -12.95 -0.57 18.04
C LEU A 108 -12.58 -1.92 17.42
N SER A 109 -12.17 -2.90 18.23
CA SER A 109 -11.77 -4.23 17.76
C SER A 109 -12.78 -4.82 16.79
N LYS A 110 -12.25 -5.48 15.75
CA LYS A 110 -13.06 -6.03 14.67
C LYS A 110 -14.11 -6.97 15.24
N THR A 111 -15.38 -6.71 14.95
CA THR A 111 -16.46 -7.62 15.30
C THR A 111 -16.33 -8.88 14.44
N PHE A 112 -16.60 -10.05 15.01
CA PHE A 112 -16.60 -11.29 14.25
C PHE A 112 -17.91 -11.41 13.47
N PHE A 113 -17.83 -11.92 12.24
CA PHE A 113 -18.96 -11.96 11.32
C PHE A 113 -19.02 -13.31 10.58
N PRO A 114 -20.20 -13.92 10.42
CA PRO A 114 -20.31 -15.26 9.85
C PRO A 114 -20.29 -15.22 8.32
N PHE A 115 -19.12 -14.99 7.72
CA PHE A 115 -18.96 -14.82 6.27
C PHE A 115 -19.47 -16.01 5.46
N LYS A 116 -19.33 -17.24 5.94
CA LYS A 116 -19.84 -18.41 5.23
C LYS A 116 -21.37 -18.48 5.26
N PHE A 117 -22.00 -17.92 6.29
CA PHE A 117 -23.46 -17.96 6.45
C PHE A 117 -24.12 -16.94 5.51
N VAL A 118 -23.61 -15.71 5.45
CA VAL A 118 -24.15 -14.67 4.55
C VAL A 118 -23.98 -15.02 3.07
N ASN A 119 -22.95 -15.81 2.74
CA ASN A 119 -22.65 -16.22 1.37
C ASN A 119 -23.35 -17.54 0.98
N ASP A 120 -24.11 -18.18 1.88
CA ASP A 120 -24.95 -19.32 1.52
C ASP A 120 -26.16 -18.81 0.72
N PRO A 121 -26.37 -19.23 -0.54
CA PRO A 121 -27.49 -18.77 -1.36
C PRO A 121 -28.87 -19.05 -0.79
N LYS A 122 -28.97 -19.97 0.19
CA LYS A 122 -30.24 -20.32 0.86
C LYS A 122 -30.59 -19.36 2.00
N VAL A 123 -29.66 -18.52 2.42
CA VAL A 123 -29.85 -17.58 3.54
C VAL A 123 -30.34 -16.25 2.99
N SER A 124 -31.52 -15.82 3.46
CA SER A 124 -32.02 -14.48 3.19
C SER A 124 -31.18 -13.43 3.93
N LEU A 125 -30.87 -12.30 3.29
CA LEU A 125 -30.20 -11.17 3.95
C LEU A 125 -31.03 -10.55 5.10
N ASP A 126 -32.34 -10.81 5.10
CA ASP A 126 -33.29 -10.43 6.16
C ASP A 126 -33.57 -11.55 7.15
N TYR A 127 -32.68 -12.55 7.22
CA TYR A 127 -32.80 -13.65 8.17
C TYR A 127 -32.87 -13.14 9.61
N VAL A 128 -33.90 -13.61 10.33
CA VAL A 128 -34.07 -13.47 11.77
C VAL A 128 -34.32 -14.85 12.35
N GLY A 129 -33.50 -15.29 13.30
CA GLY A 129 -33.67 -16.59 13.91
C GLY A 129 -32.48 -17.00 14.80
N PRO A 130 -32.25 -18.31 14.96
CA PRO A 130 -31.07 -18.81 15.65
C PRO A 130 -29.76 -18.30 15.04
N ILE A 131 -28.81 -17.97 15.90
CA ILE A 131 -27.45 -17.61 15.48
C ILE A 131 -26.79 -18.73 14.64
N PRO A 132 -26.02 -18.39 13.60
CA PRO A 132 -25.28 -19.37 12.81
C PRO A 132 -24.33 -20.20 13.68
N LYS A 133 -24.10 -21.46 13.30
CA LYS A 133 -23.17 -22.34 14.00
C LYS A 133 -21.74 -21.79 13.96
N PHE A 134 -20.91 -22.18 14.94
CA PHE A 134 -19.50 -21.77 15.06
C PHE A 134 -18.69 -21.92 13.76
N GLU A 135 -18.94 -22.97 12.97
CA GLU A 135 -18.26 -23.26 11.70
C GLU A 135 -18.38 -22.16 10.63
N TYR A 136 -19.41 -21.31 10.76
CA TYR A 136 -19.65 -20.18 9.86
C TYR A 136 -18.82 -18.94 10.21
N PHE A 137 -18.17 -18.91 11.39
CA PHE A 137 -17.34 -17.80 11.84
C PHE A 137 -15.86 -18.13 11.65
N ASP A 138 -15.10 -17.17 11.12
CA ASP A 138 -13.66 -17.32 10.94
C ASP A 138 -12.88 -16.49 11.99
N GLY A 139 -11.75 -17.02 12.46
CA GLY A 139 -10.81 -16.27 13.32
C GLY A 139 -11.24 -16.08 14.78
N ILE A 140 -12.22 -16.85 15.28
CA ILE A 140 -12.65 -16.81 16.68
C ILE A 140 -12.50 -18.15 17.40
N THR A 141 -12.40 -18.09 18.73
CA THR A 141 -12.38 -19.30 19.58
C THR A 141 -13.80 -19.69 19.99
N VAL A 142 -14.00 -20.97 20.34
CA VAL A 142 -15.28 -21.48 20.88
C VAL A 142 -15.73 -20.67 22.10
N LYS A 143 -14.79 -20.20 22.93
CA LYS A 143 -15.08 -19.35 24.09
C LYS A 143 -15.71 -18.01 23.68
N ILE A 144 -15.15 -17.34 22.67
CA ILE A 144 -15.68 -16.06 22.15
C ILE A 144 -17.06 -16.26 21.55
N TYR A 145 -17.22 -17.31 20.74
CA TYR A 145 -18.50 -17.67 20.14
C TYR A 145 -19.58 -17.93 21.20
N ASN A 146 -19.29 -18.72 22.22
CA ASN A 146 -20.26 -19.01 23.30
C ASN A 146 -20.65 -17.76 24.08
N ASN A 147 -19.73 -16.81 24.26
CA ASN A 147 -20.06 -15.53 24.89
C ASN A 147 -20.98 -14.67 24.02
N TYR A 148 -20.74 -14.67 22.70
CA TYR A 148 -21.60 -13.97 21.75
C TYR A 148 -22.99 -14.61 21.64
N TYR A 149 -23.06 -15.95 21.59
CA TYR A 149 -24.29 -16.73 21.55
C TYR A 149 -25.24 -16.33 22.69
N LYS A 150 -24.70 -16.12 23.90
CA LYS A 150 -25.49 -15.73 25.09
C LYS A 150 -26.23 -14.40 24.96
N ASN A 151 -25.84 -13.54 24.02
CA ASN A 151 -26.48 -12.24 23.83
C ASN A 151 -27.78 -12.32 23.00
N PHE A 152 -28.14 -13.50 22.48
CA PHE A 152 -29.28 -13.68 21.59
C PHE A 152 -30.21 -14.78 22.09
N GLU A 153 -31.50 -14.47 22.20
CA GLU A 153 -32.56 -15.41 22.57
C GLU A 153 -33.28 -15.90 21.29
N ASN A 154 -32.52 -16.47 20.34
CA ASN A 154 -33.00 -16.89 19.00
C ASN A 154 -33.60 -15.77 18.13
N ASN A 155 -33.22 -14.52 18.40
CA ASN A 155 -33.63 -13.32 17.66
C ASN A 155 -32.47 -12.70 16.87
N TRP A 156 -31.49 -13.51 16.46
CA TRP A 156 -30.32 -13.04 15.75
C TRP A 156 -30.71 -12.54 14.35
N SER A 157 -30.44 -11.27 14.07
CA SER A 157 -30.75 -10.62 12.80
C SER A 157 -29.49 -10.44 11.95
N LEU A 158 -29.45 -11.10 10.78
CA LEU A 158 -28.34 -10.98 9.84
C LEU A 158 -28.17 -9.53 9.38
N ARG A 159 -29.28 -8.82 9.14
CA ARG A 159 -29.26 -7.42 8.73
C ARG A 159 -28.62 -6.53 9.80
N GLU A 160 -29.04 -6.64 11.05
CA GLU A 160 -28.53 -5.80 12.14
C GLU A 160 -27.04 -6.03 12.39
N GLU A 161 -26.61 -7.29 12.43
CA GLU A 161 -25.20 -7.61 12.64
C GLU A 161 -24.34 -7.25 11.42
N SER A 162 -24.87 -7.34 10.20
CA SER A 162 -24.18 -6.85 8.99
C SER A 162 -23.97 -5.33 9.04
N ILE A 163 -25.02 -4.57 9.40
CA ILE A 163 -24.96 -3.12 9.53
C ILE A 163 -23.95 -2.73 10.61
N LYS A 164 -24.02 -3.37 11.77
CA LYS A 164 -23.11 -3.15 12.89
C LYS A 164 -21.66 -3.43 12.51
N TYR A 165 -21.40 -4.56 11.85
CA TYR A 165 -20.07 -4.92 11.35
C TYR A 165 -19.52 -3.88 10.35
N CYS A 166 -20.30 -3.52 9.32
CA CYS A 166 -19.89 -2.54 8.32
C CYS A 166 -19.66 -1.15 8.92
N ASN A 167 -20.54 -0.69 9.82
CA ASN A 167 -20.37 0.59 10.50
C ASN A 167 -19.08 0.60 11.35
N GLN A 168 -18.81 -0.50 12.05
CA GLN A 168 -17.62 -0.64 12.87
C GLN A 168 -16.35 -0.55 12.03
N ASP A 169 -16.31 -1.23 10.88
CA ASP A 169 -15.18 -1.16 9.94
C ASP A 169 -15.00 0.27 9.39
N CYS A 170 -16.09 0.98 9.03
CA CYS A 170 -16.00 2.38 8.58
C CYS A 170 -15.49 3.32 9.68
N ILE A 171 -15.97 3.18 10.92
CA ILE A 171 -15.54 4.00 12.08
C ILE A 171 -14.08 3.73 12.40
N ALA A 172 -13.66 2.45 12.40
CA ALA A 172 -12.27 2.06 12.61
C ALA A 172 -11.36 2.69 11.56
N LEU A 173 -11.70 2.57 10.27
CA LEU A 173 -10.91 3.15 9.19
C LEU A 173 -10.82 4.67 9.30
N TYR A 174 -11.94 5.34 9.59
CA TYR A 174 -11.97 6.79 9.79
C TYR A 174 -11.01 7.22 10.90
N ASN A 175 -11.07 6.57 12.07
CA ASN A 175 -10.21 6.90 13.20
C ASN A 175 -8.73 6.63 12.91
N VAL A 176 -8.40 5.55 12.20
CA VAL A 176 -7.02 5.27 11.74
C VAL A 176 -6.53 6.42 10.84
N LEU A 177 -7.32 6.83 9.85
CA LEU A 177 -6.94 7.90 8.92
C LEU A 177 -6.80 9.26 9.61
N VAL A 178 -7.68 9.58 10.56
CA VAL A 178 -7.61 10.81 11.36
C VAL A 178 -6.34 10.82 12.20
N LYS A 179 -6.08 9.78 13.01
CA LYS A 179 -4.87 9.69 13.83
C LYS A 179 -3.60 9.73 12.98
N PHE A 180 -3.60 9.04 11.83
CA PHE A 180 -2.47 9.09 10.90
C PHE A 180 -2.26 10.50 10.32
N ASN A 181 -3.33 11.17 9.89
CA ASN A 181 -3.25 12.54 9.39
C ASN A 181 -2.76 13.52 10.47
N GLU A 182 -3.28 13.42 11.69
CA GLU A 182 -2.83 14.24 12.83
C GLU A 182 -1.34 14.04 13.12
N PHE A 183 -0.89 12.78 13.14
CA PHE A 183 0.52 12.46 13.33
C PHE A 183 1.42 13.07 12.25
N ILE A 184 1.05 12.90 10.97
CA ILE A 184 1.79 13.46 9.83
C ILE A 184 1.76 14.99 9.84
N PHE A 185 0.60 15.57 10.14
CA PHE A 185 0.44 17.02 10.22
C PHE A 185 1.29 17.61 11.35
N LYS A 186 1.30 16.99 12.53
CA LYS A 186 2.11 17.43 13.68
C LYS A 186 3.61 17.41 13.38
N LEU A 187 4.11 16.38 12.68
CA LEU A 187 5.54 16.23 12.42
C LEU A 187 6.04 17.02 11.20
N PHE A 188 5.19 17.17 10.18
CA PHE A 188 5.61 17.65 8.86
C PHE A 188 4.76 18.77 8.29
N ASN A 189 3.68 19.18 8.97
CA ASN A 189 2.71 20.16 8.49
C ASN A 189 2.18 19.81 7.08
N LYS A 190 1.81 18.53 6.90
CA LYS A 190 1.25 17.99 5.66
C LYS A 190 -0.07 17.31 5.92
N ASN A 191 -1.03 17.56 5.04
CA ASN A 191 -2.29 16.84 5.00
C ASN A 191 -2.14 15.62 4.09
N ILE A 192 -2.49 14.43 4.59
CA ILE A 192 -2.34 13.18 3.82
C ILE A 192 -3.22 13.17 2.56
N ASN A 193 -4.32 13.92 2.53
CA ASN A 193 -5.21 14.00 1.37
C ASN A 193 -4.54 14.62 0.13
N ASN A 194 -3.42 15.33 0.29
CA ASN A 194 -2.66 15.86 -0.84
C ASN A 194 -1.78 14.79 -1.53
N PHE A 195 -1.65 13.61 -0.91
CA PHE A 195 -0.77 12.54 -1.35
C PHE A 195 -1.58 11.26 -1.50
N PRO A 196 -1.62 10.60 -2.66
CA PRO A 196 -2.47 9.43 -2.80
C PRO A 196 -1.86 8.14 -2.22
N THR A 197 -0.56 8.11 -1.92
CA THR A 197 0.17 6.91 -1.44
C THR A 197 1.25 7.26 -0.40
N LEU A 198 1.67 6.28 0.41
CA LEU A 198 2.76 6.48 1.38
C LEU A 198 4.08 6.92 0.71
N PRO A 199 4.55 6.33 -0.41
CA PRO A 199 5.73 6.83 -1.10
C PRO A 199 5.59 8.27 -1.58
N SER A 200 4.41 8.66 -2.09
CA SER A 200 4.17 10.05 -2.51
C SER A 200 4.20 11.04 -1.34
N LEU A 201 3.68 10.62 -0.18
CA LEU A 201 3.74 11.40 1.06
C LEU A 201 5.19 11.55 1.55
N ALA A 202 5.93 10.44 1.64
CA ALA A 202 7.33 10.44 2.05
C ALA A 202 8.19 11.31 1.13
N PHE A 203 8.03 11.17 -0.19
CA PHE A 203 8.74 11.98 -1.16
C PHE A 203 8.34 13.46 -1.08
N GLY A 204 7.06 13.76 -0.87
CA GLY A 204 6.57 15.13 -0.66
C GLY A 204 7.16 15.79 0.59
N ILE A 205 7.24 15.05 1.70
CA ILE A 205 7.92 15.50 2.93
C ILE A 205 9.40 15.74 2.66
N PHE A 206 10.09 14.80 2.01
CA PHE A 206 11.50 14.92 1.66
C PHE A 206 11.78 16.15 0.80
N ARG A 207 11.06 16.30 -0.31
CA ARG A 207 11.14 17.43 -1.23
C ARG A 207 10.95 18.77 -0.51
N ASN A 208 9.92 18.88 0.32
CA ASN A 208 9.56 20.16 0.94
C ASN A 208 10.41 20.53 2.14
N LYS A 209 10.75 19.57 3.02
CA LYS A 209 11.42 19.84 4.29
C LYS A 209 12.93 19.72 4.21
N TYR A 210 13.43 18.71 3.50
CA TYR A 210 14.84 18.31 3.56
C TYR A 210 15.62 18.63 2.28
N PHE A 211 14.98 18.55 1.11
CA PHE A 211 15.65 18.79 -0.18
C PHE A 211 15.54 20.25 -0.66
N LYS A 212 14.42 20.93 -0.34
CA LYS A 212 14.19 22.37 -0.59
C LYS A 212 14.44 22.74 -2.06
N ASP A 213 15.38 23.66 -2.31
CA ASP A 213 15.68 24.26 -3.61
C ASP A 213 16.62 23.41 -4.47
N LYS A 214 17.13 22.30 -3.91
CA LYS A 214 17.91 21.33 -4.68
C LYS A 214 17.03 20.73 -5.78
N LYS A 215 17.66 20.45 -6.92
CA LYS A 215 17.01 19.86 -8.09
C LYS A 215 17.52 18.44 -8.29
N ILE A 216 16.60 17.54 -8.64
CA ILE A 216 16.95 16.22 -9.17
C ILE A 216 17.01 16.40 -10.68
N PRO A 217 18.15 16.13 -11.33
CA PRO A 217 18.25 16.28 -12.78
C PRO A 217 17.26 15.34 -13.48
N LEU A 218 16.65 15.81 -14.56
CA LEU A 218 15.93 14.94 -15.46
C LEU A 218 16.97 14.22 -16.33
N ILE A 219 16.91 12.90 -16.34
CA ILE A 219 17.75 12.06 -17.19
C ILE A 219 16.95 11.57 -18.39
N THR A 220 17.64 11.27 -19.48
CA THR A 220 16.99 10.67 -20.65
C THR A 220 16.58 9.23 -20.37
N GLU A 221 15.65 8.70 -21.16
CA GLU A 221 15.24 7.29 -21.06
C GLU A 221 16.43 6.34 -21.29
N GLN A 222 17.29 6.65 -22.27
CA GLN A 222 18.51 5.89 -22.53
C GLN A 222 19.41 5.86 -21.29
N MET A 223 19.69 7.02 -20.68
CA MET A 223 20.47 7.09 -19.45
C MET A 223 19.82 6.29 -18.32
N PHE A 224 18.50 6.39 -18.16
CA PHE A 224 17.79 5.61 -17.14
C PHE A 224 18.04 4.10 -17.30
N TYR A 225 17.93 3.55 -18.51
CA TYR A 225 18.17 2.13 -18.73
C TYR A 225 19.62 1.72 -18.53
N GLU A 226 20.58 2.58 -18.87
CA GLU A 226 22.01 2.35 -18.59
C GLU A 226 22.28 2.31 -17.09
N LEU A 227 21.85 3.33 -16.33
CA LEU A 227 22.04 3.39 -14.88
C LEU A 227 21.29 2.28 -14.14
N LYS A 228 20.12 1.85 -14.66
CA LYS A 228 19.31 0.78 -14.06
C LYS A 228 20.02 -0.57 -14.08
N LYS A 229 21.01 -0.78 -14.96
CA LYS A 229 21.79 -2.04 -15.00
C LYS A 229 22.55 -2.25 -13.68
N SER A 230 23.09 -1.19 -13.09
CA SER A 230 23.79 -1.27 -11.79
C SER A 230 22.87 -1.34 -10.57
N TYR A 231 21.55 -1.20 -10.75
CA TYR A 231 20.61 -1.21 -9.64
C TYR A 231 20.26 -2.64 -9.24
N THR A 232 20.89 -3.17 -8.20
CA THR A 232 20.62 -4.49 -7.63
C THR A 232 19.72 -4.42 -6.39
N GLY A 233 19.16 -5.56 -6.00
CA GLY A 233 18.40 -5.70 -4.75
C GLY A 233 19.32 -5.99 -3.57
N SER A 234 18.73 -6.33 -2.42
CA SER A 234 19.49 -6.76 -1.24
C SER A 234 20.30 -8.03 -1.52
N SER A 235 21.43 -8.18 -0.82
CA SER A 235 22.18 -9.43 -0.80
C SER A 235 21.47 -10.46 0.05
N THR A 236 21.14 -11.61 -0.55
CA THR A 236 20.43 -12.71 0.09
C THR A 236 21.08 -14.02 -0.32
N ASP A 237 21.64 -14.74 0.64
CA ASP A 237 22.20 -16.07 0.43
C ASP A 237 21.16 -17.16 0.64
N VAL A 238 21.32 -18.27 -0.10
CA VAL A 238 20.46 -19.44 0.01
C VAL A 238 21.20 -20.50 0.82
N TYR A 239 20.66 -20.83 1.99
CA TYR A 239 21.17 -21.90 2.84
C TYR A 239 20.29 -23.14 2.76
N ILE A 240 20.88 -24.31 3.02
CA ILE A 240 20.11 -25.50 3.38
C ILE A 240 19.36 -25.16 4.69
N PRO A 241 18.04 -25.39 4.80
CA PRO A 241 17.22 -24.96 5.94
C PRO A 241 17.45 -25.82 7.19
N PHE A 242 18.71 -25.88 7.64
CA PHE A 242 19.16 -26.61 8.82
C PHE A 242 20.14 -25.73 9.61
N GLY A 243 19.92 -25.60 10.91
CA GLY A 243 20.81 -24.87 11.80
C GLY A 243 20.70 -25.37 13.23
N ARG A 244 21.79 -25.30 13.99
CA ARG A 244 21.84 -25.58 15.44
C ARG A 244 22.33 -24.32 16.14
N ASN A 245 21.66 -23.91 17.23
CA ASN A 245 22.01 -22.72 18.02
C ASN A 245 22.13 -21.43 17.19
N VAL A 246 21.17 -21.19 16.28
CA VAL A 246 21.18 -20.05 15.36
C VAL A 246 20.89 -18.75 16.11
N LYS A 247 21.65 -17.69 15.81
CA LYS A 247 21.41 -16.32 16.27
C LYS A 247 20.98 -15.45 15.08
N GLY A 248 19.93 -14.67 15.26
CA GLY A 248 19.47 -13.68 14.29
C GLY A 248 19.96 -12.29 14.67
N TYR A 249 20.50 -11.56 13.70
CA TYR A 249 20.91 -10.17 13.84
C TYR A 249 20.20 -9.35 12.76
N ASP A 250 19.72 -8.17 13.14
CA ASP A 250 19.06 -7.23 12.23
C ASP A 250 19.70 -5.86 12.36
N VAL A 251 19.90 -5.18 11.23
CA VAL A 251 20.46 -3.84 11.20
C VAL A 251 19.31 -2.83 11.31
N ASN A 252 19.30 -2.08 12.40
CA ASN A 252 18.31 -1.02 12.60
C ASN A 252 18.41 0.02 11.48
N TYR A 253 17.34 0.13 10.69
CA TYR A 253 17.20 1.12 9.62
C TYR A 253 18.34 1.10 8.57
N LEU A 254 18.67 -0.09 8.04
CA LEU A 254 19.77 -0.27 7.08
C LEU A 254 19.82 0.79 5.97
N TYR A 255 18.74 1.03 5.21
CA TYR A 255 18.78 2.03 4.14
C TYR A 255 18.90 3.47 4.64
N PRO A 256 18.08 3.94 5.61
CA PRO A 256 18.26 5.28 6.19
C PRO A 256 19.65 5.53 6.78
N SER A 257 20.27 4.56 7.45
CA SER A 257 21.61 4.73 8.01
C SER A 257 22.65 4.90 6.91
N LYS A 258 22.58 4.08 5.84
CA LYS A 258 23.49 4.23 4.69
C LYS A 258 23.30 5.57 3.96
N MET A 259 22.06 6.02 3.78
CA MET A 259 21.77 7.34 3.19
C MET A 259 22.27 8.51 4.05
N LEU A 260 22.45 8.31 5.36
CA LEU A 260 22.97 9.32 6.28
C LEU A 260 24.49 9.33 6.33
N GLU A 261 25.10 8.15 6.32
CA GLU A 261 26.54 7.94 6.48
C GLU A 261 27.33 8.15 5.19
N ASN A 262 26.74 7.82 4.03
CA ASN A 262 27.41 7.83 2.75
C ASN A 262 26.97 9.01 1.87
N PRO A 263 27.87 9.54 1.01
CA PRO A 263 27.47 10.44 -0.06
C PRO A 263 26.43 9.79 -0.99
N MET A 264 25.51 10.59 -1.54
CA MET A 264 24.47 10.14 -2.47
C MET A 264 24.60 10.88 -3.81
N PRO A 265 24.33 10.22 -4.97
CA PRO A 265 24.50 10.86 -6.27
C PRO A 265 23.53 12.00 -6.48
N VAL A 266 24.07 13.18 -6.72
CA VAL A 266 23.34 14.42 -7.03
C VAL A 266 24.08 15.21 -8.11
N GLY A 267 23.38 16.15 -8.73
CA GLY A 267 23.97 17.03 -9.75
C GLY A 267 23.91 16.44 -11.17
N ASN A 268 24.50 17.15 -12.12
CA ASN A 268 24.47 16.75 -13.53
C ASN A 268 25.43 15.59 -13.79
N ILE A 269 25.02 14.66 -14.63
CA ILE A 269 25.82 13.51 -15.02
C ILE A 269 26.76 13.92 -16.14
N THR A 270 28.04 13.58 -15.99
CA THR A 270 29.06 13.75 -17.03
C THR A 270 29.43 12.38 -17.56
N TYR A 271 29.30 12.19 -18.87
CA TYR A 271 29.75 10.98 -19.53
C TYR A 271 31.25 11.03 -19.79
N PHE A 272 31.91 9.89 -19.64
CA PHE A 272 33.30 9.71 -20.05
C PHE A 272 33.53 8.31 -20.59
N GLU A 273 34.59 8.17 -21.37
CA GLU A 273 35.10 6.89 -21.85
C GLU A 273 36.62 6.86 -21.64
N GLY A 274 37.15 5.69 -21.26
CA GLY A 274 38.58 5.49 -21.03
C GLY A 274 38.98 5.72 -19.58
N ASP A 275 40.19 6.25 -19.39
CA ASP A 275 40.79 6.40 -18.07
C ASP A 275 40.19 7.60 -17.33
N ILE A 276 39.38 7.29 -16.31
CA ILE A 276 38.76 8.25 -15.41
C ILE A 276 39.77 9.14 -14.68
N THR A 277 41.02 8.70 -14.50
CA THR A 277 42.06 9.52 -13.87
C THR A 277 42.46 10.73 -14.72
N ILE A 278 42.16 10.71 -16.03
CA ILE A 278 42.32 11.86 -16.92
C ILE A 278 41.34 12.99 -16.54
N ILE A 279 40.14 12.63 -16.09
CA ILE A 279 39.09 13.58 -15.72
C ILE A 279 39.17 13.91 -14.23
N ASN A 280 39.53 12.93 -13.41
CA ASN A 280 39.70 13.09 -11.97
C ASN A 280 40.91 12.27 -11.49
N SER A 281 42.06 12.92 -11.36
CA SER A 281 43.31 12.27 -10.96
C SER A 281 43.28 11.61 -9.58
N ASN A 282 42.33 11.99 -8.72
CA ASN A 282 42.12 11.43 -7.38
C ASN A 282 40.96 10.44 -7.30
N ALA A 283 40.56 9.84 -8.41
CA ALA A 283 39.31 9.08 -8.48
C ALA A 283 39.32 7.72 -7.72
N PHE A 284 40.28 7.43 -6.85
CA PHE A 284 40.24 6.24 -5.99
C PHE A 284 39.01 6.30 -5.05
N GLY A 285 38.13 5.29 -5.12
CA GLY A 285 36.81 5.36 -4.47
C GLY A 285 35.81 6.15 -5.30
N PHE A 286 35.64 5.74 -6.56
CA PHE A 286 34.85 6.45 -7.57
C PHE A 286 33.39 6.61 -7.13
N PHE A 287 32.83 7.81 -7.24
CA PHE A 287 31.42 8.03 -7.03
C PHE A 287 30.69 8.11 -8.36
N GLY A 288 30.18 6.98 -8.88
CA GLY A 288 29.62 6.96 -10.24
C GLY A 288 29.24 5.59 -10.78
N PHE A 289 28.88 5.57 -12.07
CA PHE A 289 28.39 4.39 -12.77
C PHE A 289 29.38 3.97 -13.86
N PHE A 290 29.76 2.69 -13.86
CA PHE A 290 30.86 2.18 -14.67
C PHE A 290 30.44 0.90 -15.40
N ASP A 291 30.41 0.93 -16.73
CA ASP A 291 30.32 -0.27 -17.56
C ASP A 291 31.73 -0.84 -17.78
N VAL A 292 32.02 -1.96 -17.11
CA VAL A 292 33.38 -2.50 -17.00
C VAL A 292 33.42 -4.01 -17.18
N ILE A 293 34.60 -4.52 -17.52
CA ILE A 293 34.91 -5.95 -17.45
C ILE A 293 35.40 -6.25 -16.04
N ILE A 294 34.61 -7.01 -15.29
CA ILE A 294 34.90 -7.42 -13.92
C ILE A 294 35.66 -8.74 -13.96
N THR A 295 36.69 -8.85 -13.14
CA THR A 295 37.43 -10.10 -12.92
C THR A 295 37.47 -10.35 -11.41
N SER A 296 36.76 -11.38 -10.95
CA SER A 296 36.80 -11.84 -9.55
C SER A 296 37.63 -13.12 -9.43
N PRO A 297 38.03 -13.53 -8.21
CA PRO A 297 38.68 -14.83 -8.00
C PRO A 297 37.87 -15.97 -8.60
N SER A 298 38.54 -16.91 -9.26
CA SER A 298 37.91 -18.04 -9.95
C SER A 298 37.65 -19.25 -9.06
N GLU A 299 38.28 -19.32 -7.88
CA GLU A 299 38.18 -20.45 -6.94
C GLU A 299 37.98 -19.99 -5.49
N ASN A 300 37.20 -20.75 -4.73
CA ASN A 300 37.09 -20.70 -3.26
C ASN A 300 36.79 -19.33 -2.62
N PHE A 301 35.97 -18.49 -3.27
CA PHE A 301 35.45 -17.29 -2.64
C PHE A 301 34.06 -17.56 -2.05
N ASN A 302 34.03 -17.83 -0.74
CA ASN A 302 32.82 -18.30 -0.04
C ASN A 302 31.67 -17.29 -0.01
N ILE A 303 31.95 -15.98 -0.11
CA ILE A 303 30.94 -14.92 -0.01
C ILE A 303 31.20 -13.87 -1.10
N PRO A 304 30.84 -14.14 -2.35
CA PRO A 304 30.95 -13.17 -3.45
C PRO A 304 30.08 -11.94 -3.21
N ILE A 305 30.69 -10.75 -3.32
CA ILE A 305 30.04 -9.48 -2.97
C ILE A 305 29.56 -8.66 -4.18
N ILE A 306 30.13 -8.90 -5.37
CA ILE A 306 29.75 -8.15 -6.57
C ILE A 306 28.52 -8.82 -7.16
N GLN A 307 27.38 -8.14 -7.05
CA GLN A 307 26.11 -8.60 -7.57
C GLN A 307 25.94 -8.23 -9.05
N THR A 308 25.27 -9.10 -9.78
CA THR A 308 24.76 -8.86 -11.14
C THR A 308 23.34 -9.42 -11.27
N LYS A 309 22.66 -9.05 -12.36
CA LYS A 309 21.37 -9.64 -12.73
C LYS A 309 21.54 -10.65 -13.85
N VAL A 310 21.24 -11.91 -13.54
CA VAL A 310 21.12 -12.96 -14.54
C VAL A 310 19.64 -13.32 -14.67
N LYS A 311 19.04 -12.99 -15.82
CA LYS A 311 17.60 -13.05 -16.06
C LYS A 311 16.85 -12.16 -15.07
N GLU A 312 16.17 -12.75 -14.08
CA GLU A 312 15.41 -12.05 -13.04
C GLU A 312 15.98 -12.31 -11.63
N ARG A 313 17.16 -12.92 -11.53
CA ARG A 313 17.80 -13.24 -10.26
C ARG A 313 19.01 -12.35 -10.04
N THR A 314 19.13 -11.85 -8.80
CA THR A 314 20.36 -11.21 -8.33
C THR A 314 21.30 -12.32 -7.88
N VAL A 315 22.49 -12.37 -8.44
CA VAL A 315 23.52 -13.37 -8.13
C VAL A 315 24.87 -12.67 -7.97
N SER A 316 25.78 -13.26 -7.22
CA SER A 316 27.15 -12.77 -7.10
C SER A 316 28.12 -13.79 -7.72
N PRO A 317 28.42 -13.68 -9.03
CA PRO A 317 29.17 -14.69 -9.75
C PRO A 317 30.67 -14.61 -9.45
N LEU A 318 31.38 -15.68 -9.81
CA LEU A 318 32.83 -15.73 -9.86
C LEU A 318 33.34 -15.76 -11.30
N GLY A 319 34.59 -15.36 -11.51
CA GLY A 319 35.25 -15.36 -12.81
C GLY A 319 35.20 -14.00 -13.50
N LYS A 320 34.96 -14.00 -14.82
CA LYS A 320 35.06 -12.80 -15.66
C LYS A 320 33.75 -12.54 -16.39
N TRP A 321 33.23 -11.32 -16.27
CA TRP A 321 32.01 -10.87 -16.95
C TRP A 321 32.04 -9.36 -17.19
N ARG A 322 31.10 -8.85 -18.01
CA ARG A 322 30.90 -7.41 -18.21
C ARG A 322 29.61 -6.99 -17.51
N ASP A 323 29.65 -5.90 -16.76
CA ASP A 323 28.45 -5.35 -16.14
C ASP A 323 28.61 -3.85 -15.87
N THR A 324 27.49 -3.19 -15.60
CA THR A 324 27.45 -1.82 -15.09
C THR A 324 27.37 -1.84 -13.57
N LEU A 325 28.33 -1.23 -12.89
CA LEU A 325 28.37 -1.13 -11.43
C LEU A 325 28.21 0.31 -10.97
N PHE A 326 27.62 0.50 -9.79
CA PHE A 326 27.68 1.74 -9.06
C PHE A 326 28.78 1.64 -8.01
N SER A 327 29.64 2.64 -7.96
CA SER A 327 30.69 2.77 -6.96
C SER A 327 30.32 3.93 -6.02
N GLU A 328 30.39 3.66 -4.71
CA GLU A 328 30.07 4.56 -3.59
C GLU A 328 31.32 5.21 -2.99
#